data_AF-A0A9E7N9F4-F1
#
_entry.id   AF-A0A9E7N9F4-F1
#
_cell.length_a   1.000
_cell.length_b   1.000
_cell.length_c   1.000
_cell.angle_alpha   90.00
_cell.angle_beta   90.00
_cell.angle_gamma   90.00
#
_symmetry.space_group_name_H-M   'P 1'
#
loop_
_entity.id
_entity.type
_entity.pdbx_description
1 polymer ?
#
loop_
_entity_poly.entity_id
_entity_poly.type
_entity_poly.pdbx_seq_one_letter_code
_entity_poly.pdbx_strand_id
1 'polypeptide(L)' 'MIYEQRHWTRVQQVARKALCELATGNVETATEAVDAVGDGLGPARRADSTWLVEIVDERLDDQERAELLEAVRSEAGSA' A
#
# COMPACT_ATOMS: atom_id res chain seq x y z
N MET A 1 -10.00 21.40 3.38
CA MET A 1 -8.80 20.93 4.12
C MET A 1 -8.97 19.63 4.91
N ILE A 2 -9.99 19.38 5.74
CA ILE A 2 -10.08 18.09 6.49
C ILE A 2 -10.32 16.88 5.56
N TYR A 3 -11.09 17.06 4.48
CA TYR A 3 -11.40 15.99 3.53
C TYR A 3 -10.18 15.51 2.73
N GLU A 4 -9.31 16.43 2.32
CA GLU A 4 -8.08 16.12 1.57
C GLU A 4 -7.07 15.38 2.46
N GLN A 5 -6.92 15.78 3.73
CA GLN A 5 -6.06 15.05 4.67
C GLN A 5 -6.56 13.62 4.91
N ARG A 6 -7.86 13.43 5.17
CA ARG A 6 -8.44 12.09 5.35
C ARG A 6 -8.35 11.22 4.09
N HIS A 7 -8.51 11.82 2.91
CA HIS A 7 -8.33 11.13 1.62
C HIS A 7 -6.90 10.60 1.50
N TRP A 8 -5.92 11.47 1.73
CA TRP A 8 -4.51 11.13 1.60
C TRP A 8 -4.06 10.07 2.62
N THR A 9 -4.50 10.18 3.88
CA THR A 9 -4.19 9.17 4.91
C THR A 9 -4.70 7.78 4.51
N ARG A 10 -5.91 7.69 3.94
CA ARG A 10 -6.45 6.39 3.50
C ARG A 10 -5.72 5.85 2.26
N VAL A 11 -5.38 6.71 1.31
CA VAL A 11 -4.56 6.34 0.13
C VAL A 11 -3.22 5.74 0.57
N GLN A 12 -2.53 6.38 1.51
CA GLN A 12 -1.24 5.92 2.05
C GLN A 12 -1.36 4.59 2.81
N GLN A 13 -2.40 4.42 3.64
CA GLN A 13 -2.63 3.17 4.37
C GLN A 13 -2.87 1.98 3.43
N VAL A 14 -3.65 2.19 2.38
CA VAL A 14 -3.92 1.18 1.35
C VAL A 14 -2.63 0.86 0.60
N ALA A 15 -1.89 1.88 0.15
CA ALA A 15 -0.64 1.68 -0.57
C ALA A 15 0.40 0.91 0.27
N ARG A 16 0.54 1.23 1.56
CA ARG A 16 1.45 0.50 2.46
C ARG A 16 1.09 -0.98 2.57
N LYS A 17 -0.19 -1.32 2.68
CA LYS A 17 -0.64 -2.72 2.73
C LYS A 17 -0.46 -3.42 1.39
N ALA A 18 -0.76 -2.75 0.29
CA ALA A 18 -0.60 -3.28 -1.07
C ALA A 18 0.88 -3.58 -1.37
N LEU A 19 1.80 -2.69 -0.98
CA LEU A 19 3.25 -2.94 -1.07
C LEU A 19 3.67 -4.21 -0.32
N CYS A 20 3.03 -4.53 0.80
CA CYS A 20 3.30 -5.79 1.49
C CYS A 20 2.82 -7.00 0.70
N GLU A 21 1.62 -6.96 0.11
CA GLU A 21 1.13 -8.06 -0.74
C GLU A 21 2.05 -8.32 -1.95
N LEU A 22 2.59 -7.26 -2.54
CA LEU A 22 3.61 -7.37 -3.60
C LEU A 22 4.91 -7.97 -3.07
N ALA A 23 5.41 -7.46 -1.94
CA ALA A 23 6.67 -7.89 -1.38
C ALA A 23 6.63 -9.33 -0.82
N THR A 24 5.46 -9.85 -0.44
CA THR A 24 5.27 -11.26 -0.09
C THR A 24 5.14 -12.17 -1.32
N GLY A 25 4.98 -11.60 -2.52
CA GLY A 25 4.75 -12.35 -3.75
C GLY A 25 3.35 -12.98 -3.84
N ASN A 26 2.38 -12.50 -3.05
CA ASN A 26 0.99 -12.98 -3.11
C ASN A 26 0.27 -12.50 -4.39
N VAL A 27 0.74 -11.39 -4.95
CA VAL A 27 0.22 -10.72 -6.15
C VAL A 27 1.41 -10.24 -7.00
N GLU A 28 1.19 -10.07 -8.30
CA GLU A 28 2.25 -9.74 -9.25
C GLU A 28 2.24 -8.25 -9.64
N THR A 29 1.12 -7.56 -9.40
CA THR A 29 0.94 -6.16 -9.84
C THR A 29 0.40 -5.23 -8.75
N ALA A 30 0.75 -3.95 -8.84
CA ALA A 30 0.25 -2.91 -7.94
C ALA A 30 -1.28 -2.82 -7.92
N THR A 31 -1.93 -3.05 -9.06
CA THR A 31 -3.39 -3.04 -9.17
C THR A 31 -4.01 -4.18 -8.36
N GLU A 32 -3.52 -5.41 -8.54
CA GLU A 32 -3.98 -6.58 -7.77
C GLU A 32 -3.76 -6.39 -6.27
N ALA A 33 -2.61 -5.83 -5.90
CA ALA A 33 -2.27 -5.54 -4.53
C ALA A 33 -3.21 -4.52 -3.87
N VAL A 34 -3.55 -3.45 -4.58
CA VAL A 34 -4.52 -2.46 -4.11
C VAL A 34 -5.93 -3.04 -4.07
N ASP A 35 -6.31 -3.87 -5.03
CA ASP A 35 -7.63 -4.52 -5.04
C ASP A 35 -7.78 -5.53 -3.91
N ALA A 36 -6.70 -6.23 -3.53
CA ALA A 36 -6.69 -7.16 -2.41
C ALA A 36 -6.95 -6.48 -1.04
N VAL A 37 -6.45 -5.25 -0.86
CA VAL A 37 -6.50 -4.54 0.45
C VAL A 37 -7.50 -3.39 0.49
N GLY A 38 -7.90 -2.89 -0.67
CA GLY A 38 -8.66 -1.66 -0.89
C GLY A 38 -10.16 -1.88 -1.01
N ASP A 39 -10.72 -2.91 -0.37
CA ASP A 39 -12.15 -3.19 -0.44
C ASP A 39 -12.99 -1.94 -0.07
N GLY A 40 -13.94 -1.59 -0.93
CA GLY A 40 -14.78 -0.40 -0.82
C GLY A 40 -14.12 0.94 -1.16
N LEU A 41 -12.92 0.99 -1.76
CA LEU A 41 -12.38 2.25 -2.31
C LEU A 41 -13.16 2.70 -3.54
N GLY A 42 -13.48 4.00 -3.58
CA GLY A 42 -13.97 4.63 -4.81
C GLY A 42 -12.87 4.71 -5.88
N PRO A 43 -13.23 4.82 -7.18
CA PRO A 43 -12.29 4.73 -8.29
C PRO A 43 -11.07 5.67 -8.19
N ALA A 44 -11.29 6.91 -7.77
CA ALA A 44 -10.21 7.89 -7.60
C ALA A 44 -9.19 7.46 -6.54
N ARG A 45 -9.64 6.95 -5.39
CA ARG A 45 -8.72 6.51 -4.33
C ARG A 45 -7.96 5.24 -4.73
N ARG A 46 -8.61 4.34 -5.46
CA ARG A 46 -7.94 3.16 -6.01
C ARG A 46 -6.82 3.59 -6.97
N ALA A 47 -7.09 4.53 -7.88
CA ALA A 47 -6.08 5.06 -8.80
C ALA A 47 -4.92 5.73 -8.04
N ASP A 48 -5.22 6.61 -7.08
CA ASP A 48 -4.20 7.28 -6.27
C ASP A 48 -3.33 6.28 -5.47
N SER A 49 -3.95 5.26 -4.87
CA SER A 49 -3.23 4.21 -4.16
C SER A 49 -2.37 3.35 -5.09
N THR A 50 -2.87 3.01 -6.27
CA THR A 50 -2.13 2.23 -7.27
C THR A 50 -0.89 3.00 -7.73
N TRP A 51 -1.08 4.27 -8.12
CA TRP A 51 0.00 5.15 -8.50
C TRP A 51 1.05 5.31 -7.39
N LEU A 52 0.62 5.42 -6.13
CA LEU A 52 1.54 5.52 -5.00
C LEU A 52 2.33 4.22 -4.78
N VAL A 53 1.70 3.05 -4.97
CA VAL A 53 2.39 1.75 -4.90
C VAL A 53 3.44 1.67 -6.00
N GLU A 54 3.10 1.99 -7.25
CA GLU A 54 4.04 1.95 -8.38
C GLU A 54 5.27 2.83 -8.14
N ILE A 55 5.07 4.09 -7.72
CA ILE A 55 6.19 5.00 -7.43
C ILE A 55 7.09 4.49 -6.31
N VAL A 56 6.50 3.93 -5.27
CA VAL A 56 7.27 3.46 -4.12
C VAL A 56 7.99 2.17 -4.49
N ASP A 57 7.32 1.22 -5.14
CA ASP A 57 7.89 -0.07 -5.56
C ASP A 57 9.07 0.09 -6.51
N GLU A 58 9.00 1.05 -7.45
CA GLU A 58 10.12 1.40 -8.36
C GLU A 58 11.34 1.98 -7.65
N ARG A 59 11.14 2.58 -6.47
CA ARG A 59 12.19 3.30 -5.73
C ARG A 59 12.77 2.50 -4.58
N LEU A 60 12.07 1.46 -4.12
CA LEU A 60 12.52 0.62 -3.03
C LEU A 60 13.59 -0.35 -3.51
N ASP A 61 14.70 -0.39 -2.79
CA ASP A 61 15.63 -1.51 -2.89
C ASP A 61 15.17 -2.72 -2.03
N ASP A 62 15.87 -3.85 -2.19
CA ASP A 62 15.53 -5.09 -1.48
C ASP A 62 15.59 -4.94 0.06
N GLN A 63 16.48 -4.07 0.56
CA GLN A 63 16.65 -3.81 1.99
C GLN A 63 15.48 -2.97 2.53
N GLU A 64 15.13 -1.88 1.83
CA GLU A 64 13.99 -1.03 2.20
C GLU A 64 12.66 -1.80 2.11
N ARG A 65 12.52 -2.69 1.13
CA ARG A 65 11.36 -3.60 1.02
C ARG A 65 11.25 -4.53 2.23
N ALA A 66 12.37 -5.11 2.68
CA ALA A 66 12.40 -5.97 3.86
C ALA A 66 12.05 -5.20 5.16
N GLU A 67 12.52 -3.97 5.29
CA GLU A 67 12.19 -3.11 6.44
C GLU A 67 10.70 -2.73 6.47
N LEU A 68 10.12 -2.42 5.32
CA LEU A 68 8.67 -2.20 5.18
C LEU A 68 7.86 -3.43 5.61
N LEU A 69 8.28 -4.63 5.17
CA LEU A 69 7.64 -5.89 5.55
C LEU A 69 7.69 -6.12 7.06
N GLU A 70 8.84 -5.86 7.69
CA GLU A 70 9.01 -6.06 9.13
C GLU A 70 8.22 -5.04 9.95
N ALA A 71 8.22 -3.77 9.53
CA ALA A 71 7.43 -2.72 10.17
C ALA A 71 5.93 -3.04 10.15
N VAL A 72 5.40 -3.52 9.02
CA VAL A 72 3.98 -3.89 8.92
C VAL A 72 3.66 -5.15 9.72
N ARG A 73 4.56 -6.13 9.76
CA ARG A 73 4.40 -7.34 10.58
C ARG A 73 4.36 -7.01 12.08
N SER A 74 5.21 -6.10 12.53
CA SER A 74 5.25 -5.63 13.93
C SER A 74 3.95 -4.93 14.32
N GLU A 75 3.37 -4.13 13.42
CA GLU A 75 2.07 -3.49 13.65
C GLU A 75 0.89 -4.48 13.62
N ALA A 76 0.93 -5.48 12.72
CA ALA A 76 -0.10 -6.51 12.64
C ALA A 76 -0.10 -7.47 13.85
N GLY A 77 1.05 -7.68 14.50
CA GLY A 77 1.19 -8.50 15.70
C GLY A 77 0.82 -7.79 17.02
N SER A 78 0.61 -6.47 17.00
CA SER A 78 0.27 -5.68 18.19
C SER A 78 -1.22 -5.33 18.33
N ALA A 79 -2.09 -5.90 17.48
CA ALA A 79 -3.52 -5.61 17.42
C ALA A 79 -4.39 -6.72 18.06
#